data_AF-A0A963TRA3-F1
#
_entry.id   AF-A0A963TRA3-F1
#
_cell.length_a   1.000
_cell.length_b   1.000
_cell.length_c   1.000
_cell.angle_alpha   90.00
_cell.angle_beta   90.00
_cell.angle_gamma   90.00
#
_symmetry.space_group_name_H-M   'P 1'
#
loop_
_entity.id
_entity.type
_entity.pdbx_description
1 polymer ?
#
loop_
_entity_poly.entity_id
_entity_poly.type
_entity_poly.pdbx_seq_one_letter_code
_entity_poly.pdbx_strand_id
1 'polypeptide(L)'
;MRELYSPCTRATLLALLSTTAITSLAPVTAAVAQQGAMLEEIVVTAQRREQSLLDVPIAVTSFGAAELERNGVPDIIFLNQTVPNVTVERSRATNSTLTAFIRGVGQQDP
;
A
#
# COMPACT_ATOMS: atom_id res chain seq x y z
N MET A 1 -68.85 47.85 18.57
CA MET A 1 -68.64 49.31 18.40
C MET A 1 -67.15 49.56 18.58
N ARG A 2 -66.45 49.94 17.50
CA ARG A 2 -65.73 51.24 17.38
C ARG A 2 -64.53 51.28 18.34
N GLU A 3 -63.26 51.30 17.94
CA GLU A 3 -62.53 52.21 17.05
C GLU A 3 -61.13 51.60 16.86
N LEU A 4 -60.49 51.53 15.69
CA LEU A 4 -60.11 52.53 14.70
C LEU A 4 -58.57 52.55 14.62
N TYR A 5 -58.11 52.03 13.49
CA TYR A 5 -56.85 52.22 12.78
C TYR A 5 -56.02 53.51 13.09
N SER A 6 -54.78 53.28 13.55
CA SER A 6 -53.49 53.91 13.16
C SER A 6 -53.23 55.42 13.39
N PRO A 7 -52.01 55.80 13.81
CA PRO A 7 -50.92 56.06 12.84
C PRO A 7 -49.54 55.57 13.33
N CYS A 8 -48.86 54.62 12.66
CA CYS A 8 -47.83 54.92 11.64
C CYS A 8 -47.30 56.36 11.70
N THR A 9 -46.11 56.63 12.26
CA THR A 9 -45.24 57.78 11.89
C THR A 9 -43.99 57.99 12.76
N ARG A 10 -43.35 56.95 13.31
CA ARG A 10 -41.98 57.14 13.82
C ARG A 10 -41.06 56.02 13.35
N ALA A 11 -40.66 56.19 12.09
CA ALA A 11 -39.35 55.82 11.57
C ALA A 11 -38.94 54.36 11.83
N THR A 12 -39.26 53.39 10.98
CA THR A 12 -38.65 53.24 9.64
C THR A 12 -37.37 54.06 9.47
N LEU A 13 -36.27 53.62 10.08
CA LEU A 13 -34.95 53.65 9.44
C LEU A 13 -33.96 52.83 10.28
N LEU A 14 -33.69 51.60 9.87
CA LEU A 14 -32.36 50.98 9.69
C LEU A 14 -32.42 49.46 9.87
N ALA A 15 -32.14 48.76 8.77
CA ALA A 15 -31.53 47.44 8.68
C ALA A 15 -32.31 46.27 9.35
N LEU A 16 -33.10 45.45 8.64
CA LEU A 16 -32.66 44.57 7.55
C LEU A 16 -31.23 44.06 7.76
N LEU A 17 -31.06 42.89 8.39
CA LEU A 17 -30.69 41.63 7.71
C LEU A 17 -30.33 40.53 8.73
N SER A 18 -30.74 39.30 8.38
CA SER A 18 -30.07 38.04 8.74
C SER A 18 -30.44 37.35 10.06
N THR A 19 -31.45 36.51 9.90
CA THR A 19 -31.68 35.20 10.50
C THR A 19 -30.41 34.36 10.79
N THR A 20 -30.56 33.47 11.78
CA THR A 20 -29.84 32.19 12.04
C THR A 20 -28.39 32.22 12.54
N ALA A 21 -28.17 31.62 13.72
CA ALA A 21 -27.26 30.47 13.87
C ALA A 21 -27.51 29.76 15.21
N ILE A 22 -28.15 28.58 15.14
CA ILE A 22 -28.21 27.59 16.20
C ILE A 22 -26.82 26.94 16.26
N THR A 23 -26.12 27.08 17.37
CA THR A 23 -24.83 26.41 17.58
C THR A 23 -25.08 24.92 17.79
N SER A 24 -24.96 24.11 16.73
CA SER A 24 -24.91 22.65 16.85
C SER A 24 -23.48 22.23 17.21
N LEU A 25 -23.31 21.65 18.41
CA LEU A 25 -22.14 20.82 18.70
C LEU A 25 -22.24 19.55 17.86
N ALA A 26 -21.45 19.47 16.79
CA ALA A 26 -21.23 18.23 16.07
C ALA A 26 -20.26 17.34 16.87
N PRO A 27 -20.55 16.04 17.08
CA PRO A 27 -19.55 15.12 17.58
C PRO A 27 -18.48 14.90 16.49
N VAL A 28 -17.23 15.23 16.82
CA VAL A 28 -16.06 14.83 16.02
C VAL A 28 -15.91 13.32 16.20
N THR A 29 -16.50 12.55 15.29
CA THR A 29 -16.12 11.16 15.08
C THR A 29 -14.77 11.17 14.39
N ALA A 30 -13.71 10.89 15.15
CA ALA A 30 -12.41 10.59 14.60
C ALA A 30 -12.55 9.38 13.66
N ALA A 31 -12.36 9.63 12.35
CA ALA A 31 -12.30 8.59 11.36
C ALA A 31 -11.02 7.78 11.61
N VAL A 32 -11.14 6.67 12.34
CA VAL A 32 -10.15 5.60 12.29
C VAL A 32 -10.18 5.06 10.87
N ALA A 33 -9.11 5.34 10.11
CA ALA A 33 -8.92 4.76 8.80
C ALA A 33 -8.89 3.23 8.97
N GLN A 34 -9.94 2.58 8.48
CA GLN A 34 -10.01 1.14 8.44
C GLN A 34 -9.16 0.69 7.25
N GLN A 35 -7.84 0.58 7.45
CA GLN A 35 -6.98 -0.23 6.62
C GLN A 35 -7.44 -1.70 6.80
N GLY A 36 -8.53 -2.05 6.10
CA GLY A 36 -8.92 -3.43 5.93
C GLY A 36 -7.76 -4.18 5.25
N ALA A 37 -7.61 -5.46 5.59
CA ALA A 37 -6.67 -6.35 4.92
C ALA A 37 -6.96 -6.35 3.40
N MET A 38 -6.31 -5.45 2.67
CA MET A 38 -6.29 -5.48 1.22
C MET A 38 -5.30 -6.56 0.82
N LEU A 39 -5.66 -7.35 -0.19
CA LEU A 39 -4.76 -8.34 -0.76
C LEU A 39 -3.51 -7.59 -1.27
N GLU A 40 -2.35 -7.87 -0.70
CA GLU A 40 -1.09 -7.30 -1.16
C GLU A 40 -0.73 -7.94 -2.50
N GLU A 41 -0.76 -7.14 -3.57
CA GLU A 41 -0.40 -7.58 -4.91
C GLU A 41 1.12 -7.56 -5.07
N ILE A 42 1.70 -8.72 -5.37
CA ILE A 42 3.14 -8.87 -5.63
C ILE A 42 3.36 -8.80 -7.15
N VAL A 43 3.96 -7.71 -7.63
CA VAL A 43 4.32 -7.54 -9.04
C VAL A 43 5.73 -8.11 -9.29
N VAL A 44 5.85 -8.95 -10.31
CA VAL A 44 7.13 -9.59 -10.70
C VAL A 44 7.40 -9.39 -12.18
N THR A 45 8.68 -9.49 -12.58
CA THR A 45 9.12 -9.31 -13.97
C THR A 45 9.67 -10.60 -14.59
N ALA A 46 8.98 -11.72 -14.35
CA ALA A 46 9.50 -13.04 -14.71
C ALA A 46 9.51 -13.32 -16.23
N GLN A 47 8.67 -12.63 -17.02
CA GLN A 47 8.60 -12.75 -18.49
C GLN A 47 8.97 -11.45 -19.22
N ARG A 48 9.88 -10.64 -18.64
CA ARG A 48 10.26 -9.31 -19.16
C ARG A 48 9.08 -8.31 -19.28
N ARG A 49 7.99 -8.59 -18.58
CA ARG A 49 6.81 -7.73 -18.41
C ARG A 49 6.39 -7.80 -16.96
N GLU A 50 5.87 -6.69 -16.44
CA GLU A 50 5.26 -6.62 -15.11
C GLU A 50 3.95 -7.41 -15.09
N GLN A 51 3.85 -8.37 -14.17
CA GLN A 51 2.68 -9.23 -13.98
C GLN A 51 2.51 -9.54 -12.49
N SER A 52 1.27 -9.74 -12.05
CA SER A 52 0.98 -10.24 -10.71
C SER A 52 1.53 -11.65 -10.55
N LEU A 53 2.10 -11.97 -9.38
CA LEU A 53 2.64 -13.29 -9.07
C LEU A 53 1.60 -14.41 -9.25
N LEU A 54 0.30 -14.11 -9.08
CA LEU A 54 -0.79 -15.07 -9.24
C LEU A 54 -1.09 -15.43 -10.71
N ASP A 55 -0.73 -14.57 -11.67
CA ASP A 55 -1.03 -14.74 -13.09
C ASP A 55 0.15 -15.30 -13.90
N VAL A 56 1.30 -15.52 -13.26
CA VAL A 56 2.52 -15.97 -13.92
C VAL A 56 2.54 -17.50 -14.02
N PRO A 57 2.54 -18.10 -15.24
CA PRO A 57 2.49 -19.55 -15.42
C PRO A 57 3.88 -20.22 -15.29
N ILE A 58 4.76 -19.66 -14.47
CA ILE A 58 6.06 -20.23 -14.13
C ILE A 58 6.23 -20.16 -12.61
N ALA A 59 7.05 -21.06 -12.05
CA ALA A 59 7.30 -21.03 -10.62
C ALA A 59 8.15 -19.82 -10.26
N VAL A 60 7.63 -18.99 -9.37
CA VAL A 60 8.28 -17.80 -8.85
C VAL A 60 8.34 -17.91 -7.33
N THR A 61 9.50 -17.57 -6.76
CA THR A 61 9.66 -17.45 -5.31
C THR A 61 10.12 -16.02 -5.02
N SER A 62 9.33 -15.29 -4.24
CA SER A 62 9.60 -13.91 -3.85
C SER A 62 9.98 -13.85 -2.39
N PHE A 63 11.05 -13.14 -2.07
CA PHE A 63 11.45 -12.87 -0.69
C PHE A 63 11.28 -11.36 -0.41
N GLY A 64 10.50 -11.03 0.61
CA GLY A 64 10.32 -9.65 1.05
C GLY A 64 11.48 -9.17 1.93
N ALA A 65 11.70 -7.86 2.00
CA ALA A 65 12.79 -7.28 2.81
C ALA A 65 12.70 -7.67 4.29
N ALA A 66 11.52 -7.52 4.90
CA ALA A 66 11.30 -7.85 6.31
C ALA A 66 11.49 -9.34 6.61
N GLU A 67 11.22 -10.22 5.64
CA GLU A 67 11.43 -11.66 5.78
C GLU A 67 12.92 -12.02 5.72
N LEU A 68 13.68 -11.39 4.81
CA LEU A 68 15.13 -11.55 4.72
C LEU A 68 15.84 -11.06 5.99
N GLU A 69 15.38 -9.95 6.55
CA GLU A 69 15.90 -9.41 7.83
C GLU A 69 15.60 -10.34 9.00
N ARG A 70 14.37 -10.85 9.12
CA ARG A 70 13.97 -11.77 10.20
C ARG A 70 14.70 -13.10 10.13
N ASN A 71 14.90 -13.62 8.93
CA ASN A 71 15.62 -14.87 8.70
C ASN A 71 17.14 -14.70 8.79
N GLY A 72 17.64 -13.47 8.94
CA GLY A 72 19.06 -13.18 9.08
C GLY A 72 19.87 -13.70 7.90
N VAL A 73 19.32 -13.58 6.67
CA VAL A 73 19.92 -14.18 5.47
C VAL A 73 21.28 -13.52 5.18
N PRO A 74 22.40 -14.23 5.38
CA PRO A 74 23.72 -13.61 5.32
C PRO A 74 24.25 -13.50 3.89
N ASP A 75 23.75 -14.35 2.99
CA ASP A 75 24.24 -14.50 1.63
C ASP A 75 23.19 -15.21 0.76
N ILE A 76 23.27 -15.02 -0.56
CA ILE A 76 22.40 -15.65 -1.56
C ILE A 76 22.50 -17.18 -1.56
N ILE A 77 23.59 -17.73 -1.04
CA ILE A 77 23.79 -19.19 -0.85
C ILE A 77 22.73 -19.79 0.08
N PHE A 78 22.14 -18.99 0.97
CA PHE A 78 21.08 -19.42 1.86
C PHE A 78 19.80 -19.85 1.10
N LEU A 79 19.59 -19.34 -0.12
CA LEU A 79 18.43 -19.69 -0.94
C LEU A 79 18.35 -21.20 -1.22
N ASN A 80 19.48 -21.91 -1.22
CA ASN A 80 19.53 -23.37 -1.36
C ASN A 80 18.73 -24.13 -0.29
N GLN A 81 18.56 -23.52 0.89
CA GLN A 81 17.86 -24.16 2.02
C GLN A 81 16.35 -23.91 1.98
N THR A 82 15.91 -22.87 1.28
CA THR A 82 14.52 -22.38 1.32
C THR A 82 13.79 -22.55 -0.02
N VAL A 83 14.53 -22.54 -1.14
CA VAL A 83 13.97 -22.65 -2.49
C VAL A 83 14.21 -24.05 -3.06
N PRO A 84 13.17 -24.80 -3.44
CA PRO A 84 13.33 -26.15 -3.95
C PRO A 84 13.93 -26.16 -5.36
N ASN A 85 14.77 -27.16 -5.63
CA ASN A 85 15.42 -27.35 -6.94
C ASN A 85 16.28 -26.15 -7.38
N VAL A 86 16.86 -25.43 -6.43
CA VAL A 86 17.82 -24.35 -6.68
C VAL A 86 19.15 -24.73 -6.05
N THR A 87 20.23 -24.59 -6.83
CA THR A 87 21.62 -24.75 -6.38
C THR A 87 22.39 -23.48 -6.73
N VAL A 88 22.89 -22.78 -5.73
CA VAL A 88 23.69 -21.56 -5.86
C VAL A 88 25.01 -21.78 -5.15
N GLU A 89 26.11 -21.65 -5.87
CA GLU A 89 27.46 -21.84 -5.34
C GLU A 89 28.35 -20.66 -5.72
N ARG A 90 29.31 -20.32 -4.84
CA ARG A 90 30.38 -19.39 -5.19
C ARG A 90 31.29 -20.07 -6.22
N SER A 91 31.57 -19.37 -7.31
CA SER A 91 32.55 -19.83 -8.29
C SER A 91 33.92 -20.01 -7.63
N ARG A 92 34.63 -21.06 -8.03
CA ARG A 92 35.94 -21.42 -7.47
C ARG A 92 37.03 -20.39 -7.77
N ALA A 93 36.86 -19.57 -8.81
CA ALA A 93 37.86 -18.61 -9.26
C ALA A 93 37.77 -17.25 -8.54
N THR A 94 36.56 -16.78 -8.20
CA THR A 94 36.35 -15.44 -7.62
C THR A 94 35.12 -15.43 -6.70
N ASN A 95 35.21 -14.75 -5.56
CA ASN A 95 34.07 -14.55 -4.63
C ASN A 95 32.93 -13.68 -5.20
N SER A 96 33.14 -13.05 -6.35
CA SER A 96 32.15 -12.17 -7.01
C SER A 96 31.36 -12.88 -8.10
N THR A 97 31.74 -14.09 -8.49
CA THR A 97 31.03 -14.87 -9.52
C THR A 97 30.21 -15.96 -8.85
N LEU A 98 28.92 -15.99 -9.14
CA LEU A 98 27.97 -16.97 -8.63
C LEU A 98 27.57 -17.92 -9.75
N THR A 99 27.62 -19.22 -9.48
CA THR A 99 27.06 -20.24 -10.36
C THR A 99 25.73 -20.67 -9.79
N ALA A 100 24.66 -20.46 -10.56
CA ALA A 100 23.31 -20.80 -10.16
C ALA A 100 22.69 -21.81 -11.14
N PHE A 101 22.07 -22.84 -10.60
CA PHE A 101 21.26 -23.82 -11.30
C PHE A 101 19.85 -23.81 -10.73
N ILE A 102 18.86 -23.72 -11.60
CA ILE A 102 17.44 -23.75 -11.25
C ILE A 102 16.82 -24.89 -12.04
N ARG A 103 16.31 -25.90 -11.34
CA ARG A 103 15.72 -27.12 -11.93
C ARG A 103 16.67 -27.80 -12.94
N GLY A 104 17.95 -27.83 -12.62
CA GLY A 104 19.00 -28.41 -13.49
C GLY A 104 19.44 -27.54 -14.66
N VAL A 105 18.89 -26.33 -14.81
CA VAL A 105 19.29 -25.37 -15.84
C VAL A 105 20.19 -24.32 -15.21
N GLY A 106 21.42 -24.16 -15.71
CA GLY A 106 22.37 -23.17 -15.23
C GLY A 106 23.57 -23.07 -16.14
N GLN A 107 24.27 -21.94 -16.08
CA GLN A 107 25.47 -21.68 -16.87
C GLN A 107 26.67 -21.67 -15.93
N GLN A 108 27.59 -22.62 -16.14
CA GLN A 108 28.89 -22.62 -15.48
C GLN A 108 29.89 -22.00 -16.46
N ASP A 109 30.03 -20.68 -16.41
CA ASP A 109 31.18 -20.01 -17.03
C ASP A 109 32.36 -20.14 -16.05
N PRO A 110 33.50 -20.74 -16.46
CA PRO A 110 34.68 -20.91 -15.60
C PRO A 110 35.32 -19.60 -15.15
#